data_AF-A0A367ILB3-F1
#
_entry.id   AF-A0A367ILB3-F1
#
_cell.length_a   1.000
_cell.length_b   1.000
_cell.length_c   1.000
_cell.angle_alpha   90.00
_cell.angle_beta   90.00
_cell.angle_gamma   90.00
#
_symmetry.space_group_name_H-M   'P 1'
#
loop_
_entity.id
_entity.type
_entity.pdbx_description
1 polymer ?
#
loop_
_entity_poly.entity_id
_entity_poly.type
_entity_poly.pdbx_seq_one_letter_code
_entity_poly.pdbx_strand_id
1 'polypeptide(L)'
;EYYRLNINSTSTNTNTNSEELTRRRKLVQAAQEAAKKRGSKLSPNSKVIKEYKAILPLYLPFTVFCVILGNMLGDCSISYDSSKNQASLAFEWGNKEYAYFIYNILFDYILSPPREQVRTNSNGNQVVTYCFKTIKIPAFAIFYHIFINNKLFGTWMMEGKLTIDQVMDE
;
A
#
# COMPACT_ATOMS: atom_id res chain seq x y z
N GLU A 1 -17.79 23.77 -25.28
CA GLU A 1 -18.90 23.12 -24.57
C GLU A 1 -18.37 22.41 -23.34
N TYR A 2 -18.59 23.01 -22.16
CA TYR A 2 -18.30 22.40 -20.87
C TYR A 2 -19.47 21.47 -20.51
N TYR A 3 -19.21 20.17 -20.35
CA TYR A 3 -20.24 19.24 -19.92
C TYR A 3 -20.55 19.41 -18.43
N ARG A 4 -21.82 19.72 -18.17
CA ARG A 4 -22.45 19.74 -16.84
C ARG A 4 -22.41 18.33 -16.25
N LEU A 5 -21.81 18.19 -15.08
CA LEU A 5 -21.94 17.00 -14.23
C LEU A 5 -23.40 16.90 -13.77
N ASN A 6 -24.06 15.83 -14.19
CA ASN A 6 -25.40 15.49 -13.75
C ASN A 6 -25.28 14.82 -12.37
N ILE A 7 -25.40 15.63 -11.31
CA ILE A 7 -25.37 15.15 -9.93
C ILE A 7 -26.76 14.59 -9.61
N ASN A 8 -27.02 13.33 -9.99
CA ASN A 8 -28.08 12.57 -9.37
C ASN A 8 -27.53 11.97 -8.07
N SER A 9 -27.90 12.61 -6.97
CA SER A 9 -27.66 12.16 -5.61
C SER A 9 -28.43 10.87 -5.32
N THR A 10 -27.77 9.72 -5.43
CA THR A 10 -28.26 8.46 -4.84
C THR A 10 -27.94 8.46 -3.35
N SER A 11 -28.70 9.26 -2.60
CA SER A 11 -28.64 9.36 -1.14
C SER A 11 -29.30 8.14 -0.49
N THR A 12 -28.69 6.95 -0.57
CA THR A 12 -29.16 5.75 0.16
C THR A 12 -28.08 4.81 0.70
N ASN A 13 -26.77 5.09 0.58
CA ASN A 13 -25.73 4.10 0.93
C ASN A 13 -24.58 4.62 1.81
N THR A 14 -24.82 5.63 2.65
CA THR A 14 -23.78 6.24 3.51
C THR A 14 -23.54 5.50 4.83
N ASN A 15 -24.59 4.92 5.44
CA ASN A 15 -24.48 4.23 6.74
C ASN A 15 -23.75 2.89 6.66
N THR A 16 -24.08 2.07 5.67
CA THR A 16 -23.43 0.78 5.38
C THR A 16 -21.93 0.93 5.08
N ASN A 17 -21.56 1.99 4.35
CA ASN A 17 -20.17 2.25 4.00
C ASN A 17 -19.35 2.68 5.24
N SER A 18 -19.91 3.53 6.11
CA SER A 18 -19.27 3.97 7.36
C SER A 18 -19.04 2.81 8.35
N GLU A 19 -20.03 1.91 8.49
CA GLU A 19 -19.91 0.73 9.36
C GLU A 19 -18.85 -0.26 8.87
N GLU A 20 -18.79 -0.51 7.56
CA GLU A 20 -17.79 -1.40 6.94
C GLU A 20 -16.37 -0.83 7.04
N LEU A 21 -16.19 0.48 6.79
CA LEU A 21 -14.93 1.19 7.03
C LEU A 21 -14.48 1.09 8.50
N THR A 22 -15.42 1.24 9.43
CA THR A 22 -15.14 1.13 10.87
C THR A 22 -14.74 -0.30 11.24
N ARG A 23 -15.41 -1.31 10.69
CA ARG A 23 -15.09 -2.73 10.88
C ARG A 23 -13.71 -3.07 10.34
N ARG A 24 -13.37 -2.60 9.13
CA ARG A 24 -12.04 -2.77 8.52
C ARG A 24 -10.94 -2.18 9.39
N ARG A 25 -11.10 -0.92 9.83
CA ARG A 25 -10.15 -0.27 10.74
C ARG A 25 -9.94 -1.03 12.04
N LYS A 26 -11.01 -1.56 12.65
CA LYS A 26 -10.91 -2.39 13.86
C LYS A 26 -10.11 -3.67 13.61
N LEU A 27 -10.30 -4.33 12.47
CA LEU A 27 -9.55 -5.53 12.10
C LEU A 27 -8.07 -5.24 11.81
N VAL A 28 -7.77 -4.13 11.12
CA VAL A 28 -6.40 -3.66 10.91
C VAL A 28 -5.71 -3.39 12.25
N GLN A 29 -6.38 -2.65 13.15
CA GLN A 29 -5.86 -2.36 14.49
C GLN A 29 -5.66 -3.65 15.30
N ALA A 30 -6.61 -4.59 15.28
CA ALA A 30 -6.45 -5.87 15.95
C ALA A 30 -5.25 -6.68 15.43
N ALA A 31 -5.01 -6.66 14.11
CA ALA A 31 -3.86 -7.30 13.50
C ALA A 31 -2.53 -6.62 13.91
N GLN A 32 -2.49 -5.29 13.93
CA GLN A 32 -1.34 -4.51 14.40
C GLN A 32 -1.06 -4.72 15.89
N GLU A 33 -2.10 -4.73 16.73
CA GLU A 33 -1.98 -5.02 18.16
C GLU A 33 -1.51 -6.45 18.42
N ALA A 34 -2.02 -7.42 17.67
CA ALA A 34 -1.58 -8.81 17.75
C ALA A 34 -0.11 -8.96 17.32
N ALA A 35 0.33 -8.21 16.31
CA ALA A 35 1.72 -8.12 15.91
C ALA A 35 2.60 -7.49 17.01
N LYS A 36 2.11 -6.43 17.66
CA LYS A 36 2.81 -5.73 18.75
C LYS A 36 2.95 -6.59 20.00
N LYS A 37 1.87 -7.26 20.45
CA LYS A 37 1.83 -8.05 21.69
C LYS A 37 2.79 -9.25 21.68
N ARG A 38 3.07 -9.84 20.51
CA ARG A 38 3.93 -11.02 20.41
C ARG A 38 5.43 -10.71 20.41
N GLY A 39 5.82 -9.43 20.46
CA GLY A 39 7.24 -9.01 20.37
C GLY A 39 7.96 -9.50 19.10
N SER A 40 7.23 -10.11 18.17
CA SER A 40 7.74 -10.87 17.02
C SER A 40 6.65 -10.96 15.94
N LYS A 41 7.09 -11.09 14.69
CA LYS A 41 6.23 -11.19 13.49
C LYS A 41 5.14 -12.25 13.71
N LEU A 42 3.87 -11.86 13.54
CA LEU A 42 2.77 -12.82 13.39
C LEU A 42 3.17 -13.86 12.35
N SER A 43 2.94 -15.14 12.64
CA SER A 43 3.16 -16.20 11.66
C SER A 43 2.36 -15.86 10.40
N PRO A 44 2.97 -15.94 9.20
CA PRO A 44 2.27 -15.69 7.94
C PRO A 44 1.00 -16.53 7.76
N ASN A 45 0.93 -17.69 8.44
CA ASN A 45 -0.20 -18.62 8.38
C ASN A 45 -1.22 -18.43 9.51
N SER A 46 -1.06 -17.41 10.36
CA SER A 46 -2.00 -17.15 11.46
C SER A 46 -3.39 -16.76 10.95
N LYS A 47 -4.44 -17.19 11.66
CA LYS A 47 -5.83 -16.86 11.34
C LYS A 47 -6.05 -15.35 11.20
N VAL A 48 -5.50 -14.58 12.13
CA VAL A 48 -5.56 -13.10 12.14
C VAL A 48 -4.98 -12.49 10.86
N ILE A 49 -3.81 -12.97 10.38
CA ILE A 49 -3.21 -12.46 9.14
C ILE A 49 -4.04 -12.83 7.91
N LYS A 50 -4.65 -14.02 7.89
CA LYS A 50 -5.52 -14.44 6.78
C LYS A 50 -6.78 -13.58 6.72
N GLU A 51 -7.44 -13.38 7.86
CA GLU A 51 -8.63 -12.53 7.96
C GLU A 51 -8.31 -11.06 7.60
N TYR A 52 -7.19 -10.54 8.11
CA TYR A 52 -6.69 -9.22 7.75
C TYR A 52 -6.40 -9.09 6.25
N LYS A 53 -5.75 -10.06 5.61
CA LYS A 53 -5.52 -10.01 4.16
C LYS A 53 -6.81 -10.12 3.35
N ALA A 54 -7.81 -10.85 3.84
CA ALA A 54 -9.08 -11.05 3.15
C ALA A 54 -9.93 -9.77 3.08
N ILE A 55 -9.72 -8.83 4.00
CA ILE A 55 -10.45 -7.54 4.00
C ILE A 55 -9.74 -6.45 3.18
N LEU A 56 -8.50 -6.67 2.76
CA LEU A 56 -7.77 -5.69 1.96
C LEU A 56 -8.35 -5.61 0.55
N PRO A 57 -8.47 -4.40 0.00
CA PRO A 57 -9.07 -4.24 -1.30
C PRO A 57 -8.16 -4.87 -2.37
N LEU A 58 -8.80 -5.48 -3.37
CA LEU A 58 -8.09 -6.07 -4.51
C LEU A 58 -7.38 -5.00 -5.35
N TYR A 59 -7.98 -3.81 -5.40
CA TYR A 59 -7.45 -2.62 -6.07
C TYR A 59 -7.08 -1.54 -5.05
N LEU A 60 -6.09 -0.72 -5.37
CA LEU A 60 -5.67 0.37 -4.50
C LEU A 60 -6.58 1.60 -4.74
N PRO A 61 -7.01 2.30 -3.69
CA PRO A 61 -7.59 3.63 -3.85
C PRO A 61 -6.66 4.52 -4.68
N PHE A 62 -7.20 5.36 -5.55
CA PHE A 62 -6.41 6.18 -6.49
C PHE A 62 -5.32 7.00 -5.77
N THR A 63 -5.66 7.63 -4.64
CA THR A 63 -4.68 8.37 -3.82
C THR A 63 -3.52 7.50 -3.35
N VAL A 64 -3.80 6.28 -2.87
CA VAL A 64 -2.78 5.32 -2.44
C VAL A 64 -1.92 4.89 -3.64
N PHE A 65 -2.55 4.65 -4.79
CA PHE A 65 -1.86 4.30 -6.02
C PHE A 65 -0.87 5.39 -6.45
N CYS A 66 -1.31 6.65 -6.53
CA CYS A 66 -0.46 7.78 -6.92
C CYS A 66 0.70 8.01 -5.94
N VAL A 67 0.44 7.90 -4.63
CA VAL A 67 1.48 8.03 -3.60
C VAL A 67 2.53 6.93 -3.77
N ILE A 68 2.13 5.68 -3.99
CA ILE A 68 3.07 4.60 -4.22
C ILE A 68 3.84 4.82 -5.52
N LEU A 69 3.16 5.23 -6.60
CA LEU A 69 3.79 5.51 -7.89
C LEU A 69 4.90 6.56 -7.76
N GLY A 70 4.62 7.66 -7.05
CA GLY A 70 5.62 8.70 -6.78
C GLY A 70 6.81 8.19 -5.95
N ASN A 71 6.53 7.37 -4.92
CA ASN A 71 7.61 6.80 -4.09
C ASN A 71 8.43 5.74 -4.84
N MET A 72 7.83 4.97 -5.76
CA MET A 72 8.52 4.00 -6.62
C MET A 72 9.52 4.66 -7.58
N LEU A 73 9.34 5.93 -7.92
CA LEU A 73 10.30 6.71 -8.71
C LEU A 73 11.49 7.23 -7.87
N GLY A 74 11.42 7.13 -6.55
CA GLY A 74 12.45 7.62 -5.63
C GLY A 74 12.87 6.55 -4.62
N ASP A 75 12.47 6.74 -3.36
CA ASP A 75 13.04 6.03 -2.20
C ASP A 75 12.29 4.76 -1.77
N CYS A 76 11.50 4.15 -2.67
CA CYS A 76 10.77 2.91 -2.38
C CYS A 76 11.44 1.70 -3.05
N SER A 77 11.58 0.63 -2.28
CA SER A 77 12.01 -0.67 -2.78
C SER A 77 10.85 -1.65 -2.88
N ILE A 78 10.85 -2.50 -3.90
CA ILE A 78 9.80 -3.52 -4.12
C ILE A 78 10.38 -4.93 -4.05
N SER A 79 9.67 -5.84 -3.37
CA SER A 79 9.95 -7.27 -3.36
C SER A 79 8.77 -8.03 -3.94
N TYR A 80 9.01 -8.81 -4.99
CA TYR A 80 7.99 -9.59 -5.70
C TYR A 80 8.12 -11.09 -5.40
N ASP A 81 6.98 -11.76 -5.29
CA ASP A 81 6.83 -13.22 -5.21
C ASP A 81 6.10 -13.70 -6.47
N SER A 82 6.87 -14.28 -7.39
CA SER A 82 6.37 -14.77 -8.68
C SER A 82 5.41 -15.94 -8.55
N SER A 83 5.57 -16.78 -7.53
CA SER A 83 4.71 -17.96 -7.32
C SER A 83 3.28 -17.59 -6.94
N LYS A 84 3.08 -16.42 -6.34
CA LYS A 84 1.78 -15.93 -5.85
C LYS A 84 1.29 -14.68 -6.55
N ASN A 85 2.10 -14.12 -7.46
CA ASN A 85 1.87 -12.81 -8.06
C ASN A 85 1.57 -11.72 -7.01
N GLN A 86 2.44 -11.61 -6.00
CA GLN A 86 2.29 -10.65 -4.89
C GLN A 86 3.54 -9.82 -4.74
N ALA A 87 3.39 -8.54 -4.38
CA ALA A 87 4.51 -7.69 -4.04
C ALA A 87 4.34 -7.06 -2.65
N SER A 88 5.45 -6.67 -2.04
CA SER A 88 5.52 -5.80 -0.87
C SER A 88 6.47 -4.65 -1.13
N LEU A 89 6.19 -3.51 -0.51
CA LEU A 89 6.97 -2.29 -0.61
C LEU A 89 7.71 -2.06 0.71
N ALA A 90 8.96 -1.64 0.64
CA ALA A 90 9.76 -1.26 1.80
C ALA A 90 10.29 0.16 1.63
N PHE A 91 10.17 0.91 2.72
CA PHE A 91 10.40 2.34 2.78
C PHE A 91 11.42 2.65 3.88
N GLU A 92 12.29 3.63 3.63
CA GLU A 92 13.29 4.09 4.58
C GLU A 92 13.59 5.58 4.35
N TRP A 93 13.44 6.40 5.40
CA TRP A 93 13.78 7.83 5.35
C TRP A 93 14.53 8.29 6.59
N GLY A 94 15.40 9.29 6.44
CA GLY A 94 15.97 10.01 7.59
C GLY A 94 14.96 10.94 8.28
N ASN A 95 13.96 11.43 7.54
CA ASN A 95 12.90 12.29 8.07
C ASN A 95 11.78 11.46 8.70
N LYS A 96 11.57 11.64 10.01
CA LYS A 96 10.57 10.91 10.79
C LYS A 96 9.15 11.28 10.38
N GLU A 97 8.87 12.56 10.26
CA GLU A 97 7.55 13.10 9.98
C GLU A 97 7.04 12.59 8.63
N TYR A 98 7.91 12.56 7.62
CA TYR A 98 7.60 12.04 6.30
C TYR A 98 7.36 10.51 6.33
N ALA A 99 8.18 9.76 7.08
CA ALA A 99 7.96 8.32 7.24
C ALA A 99 6.59 8.02 7.87
N TYR A 100 6.18 8.79 8.88
CA TYR A 100 4.86 8.67 9.51
C TYR A 100 3.72 9.16 8.62
N PHE A 101 3.94 10.20 7.80
CA PHE A 101 2.97 10.66 6.81
C PHE A 101 2.64 9.56 5.80
N ILE A 102 3.66 8.94 5.19
CA ILE A 102 3.45 7.84 4.24
C ILE A 102 2.84 6.61 4.93
N TYR A 103 3.30 6.29 6.15
CA TYR A 103 2.70 5.23 6.95
C TYR A 103 1.20 5.44 7.17
N ASN A 104 0.76 6.67 7.47
CA ASN A 104 -0.66 6.96 7.71
C ASN A 104 -1.52 6.78 6.44
N ILE A 105 -0.98 7.11 5.26
CA ILE A 105 -1.64 6.87 3.97
C ILE A 105 -1.76 5.37 3.69
N LEU A 106 -0.72 4.61 4.03
CA LEU A 106 -0.61 3.17 3.76
C LEU A 106 -1.01 2.30 4.97
N PHE A 107 -1.67 2.89 5.97
CA PHE A 107 -1.89 2.30 7.28
C PHE A 107 -2.51 0.90 7.20
N ASP A 108 -3.52 0.75 6.35
CA ASP A 108 -4.25 -0.50 6.15
C ASP A 108 -3.38 -1.63 5.59
N TYR A 109 -2.23 -1.33 5.00
CA TYR A 109 -1.33 -2.30 4.36
C TYR A 109 -0.10 -2.63 5.23
N ILE A 110 0.01 -2.04 6.42
CA ILE A 110 1.21 -2.10 7.26
C ILE A 110 0.86 -2.64 8.65
N LEU A 111 1.61 -3.66 9.09
CA LEU A 111 1.39 -4.31 10.38
C LEU A 111 2.13 -3.67 11.55
N SER A 112 3.12 -2.82 11.28
CA SER A 112 3.97 -2.24 12.31
C SER A 112 4.36 -0.82 11.94
N PRO A 113 4.32 0.11 12.90
CA PRO A 113 4.70 1.49 12.65
C PRO A 113 6.17 1.62 12.21
N PRO A 114 6.57 2.77 11.64
CA PRO A 114 7.96 3.06 11.31
C PRO A 114 8.87 2.80 12.51
N ARG A 115 9.86 1.91 12.30
CA ARG A 115 10.85 1.55 13.30
C ARG A 115 12.10 2.40 13.09
N GLU A 116 12.59 2.99 14.17
CA GLU A 116 13.89 3.64 14.17
C GLU A 116 15.01 2.61 13.97
N GLN A 117 15.93 2.94 13.09
CA GLN A 117 17.12 2.16 12.80
C GLN A 117 18.34 3.07 12.88
N VAL A 118 19.22 2.77 13.82
CA VAL A 118 20.51 3.44 13.96
C VAL A 118 21.58 2.57 13.29
N ARG A 119 22.36 3.16 12.39
CA ARG A 119 23.51 2.51 11.73
C ARG A 119 24.75 3.37 11.94
N THR A 120 25.89 2.75 12.20
CA THR A 120 27.18 3.44 12.18
C THR A 120 27.75 3.31 10.77
N ASN A 121 28.06 4.43 10.11
CA ASN A 121 28.67 4.41 8.79
C ASN A 121 30.19 4.16 8.86
N SER A 122 30.84 4.05 7.70
CA SER A 122 32.29 3.82 7.59
C SER A 122 33.14 4.90 8.25
N ASN A 123 32.59 6.10 8.46
CA ASN A 123 33.28 7.24 9.07
C ASN A 123 33.06 7.30 10.59
N GLY A 124 32.39 6.31 11.18
CA GLY A 124 32.05 6.29 12.61
C GLY A 124 30.85 7.16 12.99
N ASN A 125 30.18 7.80 12.03
CA ASN A 125 29.01 8.63 12.31
C ASN A 125 27.75 7.77 12.44
N GLN A 126 26.90 8.12 13.40
CA GLN A 126 25.58 7.51 13.53
C GLN A 126 24.62 8.13 12.52
N VAL A 127 23.92 7.27 11.78
CA VAL A 127 22.84 7.64 10.86
C VAL A 127 21.56 7.01 11.39
N VAL A 128 20.54 7.82 11.58
CA VAL A 128 19.21 7.39 12.03
C VAL A 128 18.26 7.41 10.85
N THR A 129 17.57 6.30 10.62
CA THR A 129 16.51 6.18 9.63
C THR A 129 15.26 5.55 10.23
N TYR A 130 14.12 5.77 9.59
CA TYR A 130 12.82 5.22 9.98
C TYR A 130 12.34 4.30 8.86
N CYS A 131 12.23 3.01 9.17
CA CYS A 131 11.92 1.99 8.18
C CYS A 131 10.62 1.24 8.50
N PHE A 132 9.86 0.93 7.46
CA PHE A 132 8.69 0.08 7.51
C PHE A 132 8.45 -0.61 6.18
N LYS A 133 7.52 -1.55 6.16
CA LYS A 133 7.15 -2.28 4.94
C LYS A 133 5.68 -2.65 4.93
N THR A 134 5.12 -2.71 3.74
CA THR A 134 3.79 -3.26 3.54
C THR A 134 3.83 -4.79 3.61
N ILE A 135 2.67 -5.39 3.83
CA ILE A 135 2.50 -6.83 3.60
C ILE A 135 2.53 -7.18 2.11
N LYS A 136 2.85 -8.43 1.80
CA LYS A 136 2.75 -8.95 0.43
C LYS A 136 1.28 -9.16 0.03
N ILE A 137 0.83 -8.45 -1.01
CA ILE A 137 -0.51 -8.57 -1.61
C ILE A 137 -0.47 -8.46 -3.14
N PRO A 138 -1.49 -8.99 -3.85
CA PRO A 138 -1.57 -8.87 -5.31
C PRO A 138 -1.67 -7.42 -5.81
N ALA A 139 -2.33 -6.53 -5.06
CA ALA A 139 -2.56 -5.15 -5.49
C ALA A 139 -1.26 -4.35 -5.76
N PHE A 140 -0.14 -4.72 -5.15
CA PHE A 140 1.16 -4.09 -5.39
C PHE A 140 1.93 -4.67 -6.58
N ALA A 141 1.51 -5.82 -7.14
CA ALA A 141 2.23 -6.48 -8.22
C ALA A 141 2.31 -5.62 -9.49
N ILE A 142 1.32 -4.76 -9.72
CA ILE A 142 1.30 -3.83 -10.85
C ILE A 142 2.58 -2.96 -10.90
N PHE A 143 3.07 -2.47 -9.75
CA PHE A 143 4.28 -1.64 -9.70
C PHE A 143 5.53 -2.43 -10.09
N TYR A 144 5.62 -3.71 -9.71
CA TYR A 144 6.73 -4.56 -10.16
C TYR A 144 6.72 -4.72 -11.68
N HIS A 145 5.55 -4.90 -12.26
CA HIS A 145 5.42 -5.07 -13.70
C HIS A 145 5.67 -3.78 -14.50
N ILE A 146 5.31 -2.63 -13.93
CA ILE A 146 5.59 -1.31 -14.51
C ILE A 146 7.09 -1.00 -14.47
N PHE A 147 7.72 -1.11 -13.29
CA PHE A 147 9.07 -0.57 -13.07
C PHE A 147 10.21 -1.57 -13.27
N ILE A 148 9.96 -2.87 -13.03
CA ILE A 148 11.03 -3.88 -12.99
C ILE A 148 10.93 -4.84 -14.18
N ASN A 149 9.72 -5.35 -14.44
CA ASN A 149 9.55 -6.41 -15.44
C ASN A 149 9.29 -5.88 -16.86
N ASN A 150 9.05 -4.58 -17.07
CA ASN A 150 8.72 -3.93 -18.36
C ASN A 150 7.65 -4.63 -19.25
N LYS A 151 7.02 -5.71 -18.78
CA LYS A 151 6.03 -6.51 -19.52
C LYS A 151 4.72 -5.76 -19.69
N LEU A 152 4.38 -4.84 -18.79
CA LEU A 152 3.18 -4.01 -18.96
C LEU A 152 3.39 -2.90 -19.99
N PHE A 153 4.59 -2.30 -20.08
CA PHE A 153 4.84 -1.24 -21.05
C PHE A 153 4.75 -1.73 -22.50
N GLY A 154 5.24 -2.95 -22.79
CA GLY A 154 5.18 -3.54 -24.14
C GLY A 154 3.79 -4.06 -24.54
N THR A 155 3.02 -4.62 -23.61
CA THR A 155 1.74 -5.28 -23.96
C THR A 155 0.54 -4.33 -23.81
N TRP A 156 0.54 -3.40 -22.85
CA TRP A 156 -0.63 -2.51 -22.64
C TRP A 156 -0.68 -1.32 -23.61
N MET A 157 0.47 -0.80 -24.07
CA MET A 157 0.49 0.22 -25.13
C MET A 157 0.22 -0.36 -26.53
N MET A 158 0.59 -1.62 -26.78
CA MET A 158 0.43 -2.24 -28.12
C MET A 158 -0.96 -2.87 -28.32
N GLU A 159 -1.68 -3.24 -27.26
CA GLU A 159 -3.03 -3.82 -27.38
C GLU A 159 -4.19 -2.82 -27.28
N GLY A 160 -3.94 -1.53 -27.01
CA GLY A 160 -4.97 -0.48 -27.03
C GLY A 160 -6.13 -0.67 -26.04
N LYS A 161 -5.96 -1.45 -24.96
CA LYS A 161 -7.05 -1.87 -24.05
C LYS A 161 -7.26 -1.00 -22.82
N LEU A 162 -6.49 0.07 -22.62
CA LEU A 162 -6.84 1.14 -21.69
C LEU A 162 -6.56 2.48 -22.35
N THR A 163 -7.61 3.23 -22.66
CA THR A 163 -7.50 4.68 -22.79
C THR A 163 -7.42 5.28 -21.39
N ILE A 164 -6.65 6.37 -21.25
CA ILE A 164 -6.49 7.13 -19.99
C ILE A 164 -7.85 7.47 -19.36
N ASP A 165 -8.89 7.60 -20.18
CA ASP A 165 -10.27 7.88 -19.77
C ASP A 165 -10.86 6.79 -18.85
N GLN A 166 -10.46 5.52 -18.96
CA GLN A 166 -11.00 4.43 -18.13
C GLN A 166 -10.39 4.35 -16.73
N VAL A 167 -9.27 5.05 -16.49
CA VAL A 167 -8.61 5.12 -15.17
C VAL A 167 -9.13 6.32 -14.36
N MET A 168 -9.84 7.25 -15.00
CA MET A 168 -10.21 8.54 -14.42
C MET A 168 -11.68 8.70 -14.03
N ASP A 169 -12.53 7.67 -14.24
CA ASP A 169 -14.00 7.78 -14.11
C ASP A 169 -14.68 6.84 -13.07
N GLU A 170 -14.01 6.45 -11.97
CA GLU A 170 -14.68 5.84 -10.80
C GLU A 170 -14.27 6.44 -9.44
#